data_AF-A0A9W9FSG5-F1
#
_entry.id   AF-A0A9W9FSG5-F1
#
_cell.length_a   1.000
_cell.length_b   1.000
_cell.length_c   1.000
_cell.angle_alpha   90.00
_cell.angle_beta   90.00
_cell.angle_gamma   90.00
#
_symmetry.space_group_name_H-M   'P 1'
#
loop_
_entity.id
_entity.type
_entity.pdbx_description
1 polymer ?
#
loop_
_entity_poly.entity_id
_entity_poly.type
_entity_poly.pdbx_seq_one_letter_code
_entity_poly.pdbx_strand_id
1 'polypeptide(L)'
;MPFPLDEFEVIGLNGTHQCYTMIPVQCNLKEVSFNHLFPLEVTRALSYSLTLAIAYIQSRGYLHRVLSREVYLDVYIRNTLVKLHFAIDQLSIDEFYELYGDPDTVQITKRDRSPPPSNIPAKAVVPLYLGKIAEEFTLDDTHVLLSDFGESFNPTSEPRRSEDCHTPLAARPPEALFAPQAPLLFSADIWSLAKSIWEILGMKAIFSSEHYSSDELASQQIDILGPLPRDWWEQWPERSEFFHADGRPTKGRYVWPPIEQAFEEGIQNHRRVRQVGEYWSEESIAILDLMRRMLTFRPEDRPTAEEVLRSEWMAKWCLLDFERSWNSS
;
A
#
# COMPACT_ATOMS: atom_id res chain seq x y z
N MET A 1 3.95 -15.46 -8.06
CA MET A 1 4.78 -14.38 -8.65
C MET A 1 4.38 -14.24 -10.10
N PRO A 2 4.17 -13.01 -10.61
CA PRO A 2 3.92 -12.78 -12.03
C PRO A 2 5.12 -13.27 -12.83
N PHE A 3 4.87 -13.94 -13.96
CA PHE A 3 5.91 -14.36 -14.88
C PHE A 3 6.05 -13.30 -15.97
N PRO A 4 7.27 -12.83 -16.27
CA PRO A 4 7.49 -11.96 -17.41
C PRO A 4 7.09 -12.70 -18.70
N LEU A 5 6.53 -11.95 -19.65
CA LEU A 5 6.18 -12.46 -20.98
C LEU A 5 7.44 -12.68 -21.83
N ASP A 6 8.45 -11.83 -21.63
CA ASP A 6 9.75 -11.89 -22.29
C ASP A 6 10.83 -11.22 -21.42
N GLU A 7 12.08 -11.60 -21.65
CA GLU A 7 13.27 -11.09 -20.97
C GLU A 7 14.39 -10.88 -22.00
N PHE A 8 14.90 -9.65 -22.09
CA PHE A 8 15.94 -9.29 -23.07
C PHE A 8 16.81 -8.13 -22.57
N GLU A 9 17.95 -7.93 -23.25
CA GLU A 9 18.86 -6.81 -22.99
C GLU A 9 18.73 -5.74 -24.07
N VAL A 10 18.72 -4.47 -23.65
CA VAL A 10 18.83 -3.32 -24.54
C VAL A 10 20.18 -2.65 -24.33
N ILE A 11 20.99 -2.59 -25.39
CA ILE A 11 22.29 -1.91 -25.38
C ILE A 11 22.11 -0.50 -25.94
N GLY A 12 22.31 0.50 -25.08
CA GLY A 12 22.20 1.91 -25.42
C GLY A 12 23.45 2.71 -25.09
N LEU A 13 23.41 4.02 -25.35
CA LEU A 13 24.50 4.96 -25.04
C LEU A 13 24.85 5.00 -23.54
N ASN A 14 23.93 4.57 -22.67
CA ASN A 14 24.09 4.56 -21.22
C ASN A 14 24.50 3.19 -20.65
N GLY A 15 24.72 2.19 -21.51
CA GLY A 15 25.11 0.84 -21.11
C GLY A 15 24.08 -0.21 -21.52
N THR A 16 24.20 -1.39 -20.89
CA THR A 16 23.28 -2.52 -21.09
C THR A 16 22.21 -2.49 -20.02
N HIS A 17 20.94 -2.61 -20.43
CA HIS A 17 19.78 -2.58 -19.56
C HIS A 17 19.00 -3.90 -19.68
N GLN A 18 18.80 -4.59 -18.56
CA GLN A 18 17.90 -5.74 -18.50
C GLN A 18 16.44 -5.25 -18.61
N CYS A 19 15.67 -5.85 -19.48
CA CYS A 19 14.28 -5.50 -19.75
C CYS A 19 13.38 -6.73 -19.60
N TYR A 20 12.24 -6.51 -18.97
CA TYR A 20 11.18 -7.51 -18.82
C TYR A 20 9.91 -6.95 -19.43
N THR A 21 9.18 -7.76 -20.18
CA THR A 21 7.82 -7.43 -20.59
C THR A 21 6.82 -8.10 -19.67
N MET A 22 5.76 -7.38 -19.33
CA MET A 22 4.70 -7.84 -18.45
C MET A 22 3.36 -7.64 -19.15
N ILE A 23 2.32 -8.33 -18.68
CA ILE A 23 0.96 -8.04 -19.10
C ILE A 23 0.62 -6.58 -18.76
N PRO A 24 -0.01 -5.82 -19.68
CA PRO A 24 -0.44 -4.46 -19.37
C PRO A 24 -1.50 -4.50 -18.27
N VAL A 25 -1.44 -3.50 -17.40
CA VAL A 25 -2.41 -3.29 -16.31
C VAL A 25 -3.09 -1.94 -16.50
N GLN A 26 -4.27 -1.77 -15.92
CA GLN A 26 -5.03 -0.55 -16.10
C GLN A 26 -4.51 0.61 -15.26
N CYS A 27 -4.32 0.36 -13.97
CA CYS A 27 -3.87 1.37 -13.01
C CYS A 27 -3.39 0.70 -11.72
N ASN A 28 -2.84 1.50 -10.80
CA ASN A 28 -2.60 1.08 -9.43
C ASN A 28 -3.66 1.66 -8.47
N LEU A 29 -3.97 0.93 -7.39
CA LEU A 29 -5.00 1.35 -6.45
C LEU A 29 -4.68 2.67 -5.72
N LYS A 30 -3.40 3.08 -5.60
CA LYS A 30 -3.04 4.36 -4.96
C LYS A 30 -3.52 5.56 -5.77
N GLU A 31 -3.29 5.54 -7.08
CA GLU A 31 -3.76 6.60 -7.98
C GLU A 31 -5.29 6.65 -8.02
N VAL A 32 -5.93 5.48 -8.04
CA VAL A 32 -7.40 5.35 -8.06
C VAL A 32 -8.04 5.90 -6.78
N SER A 33 -7.47 5.60 -5.62
CA SER A 33 -8.00 5.99 -4.30
C SER A 33 -7.64 7.41 -3.88
N PHE A 34 -6.78 8.10 -4.62
CA PHE A 34 -6.35 9.46 -4.26
C PHE A 34 -7.53 10.43 -4.28
N ASN A 35 -8.01 10.84 -3.09
CA ASN A 35 -9.23 11.64 -2.93
C ASN A 35 -10.51 10.99 -3.46
N HIS A 36 -10.57 9.66 -3.54
CA HIS A 36 -11.73 8.90 -4.02
C HIS A 36 -12.06 7.75 -3.08
N LEU A 37 -13.31 7.25 -3.13
CA LEU A 37 -13.75 6.12 -2.31
C LEU A 37 -14.37 5.03 -3.17
N PHE A 38 -13.97 3.79 -2.92
CA PHE A 38 -14.58 2.63 -3.56
C PHE A 38 -15.99 2.36 -3.00
N PRO A 39 -16.89 1.75 -3.79
CA PRO A 39 -18.11 1.12 -3.24
C PRO A 39 -17.79 0.13 -2.12
N LEU A 40 -18.74 -0.14 -1.22
CA LEU A 40 -18.51 -1.00 -0.06
C LEU A 40 -18.15 -2.44 -0.47
N GLU A 41 -18.88 -2.99 -1.43
CA GLU A 41 -18.66 -4.33 -1.96
C GLU A 41 -17.29 -4.46 -2.63
N VAL A 42 -16.86 -3.41 -3.34
CA VAL A 42 -15.54 -3.34 -3.97
C VAL A 42 -14.45 -3.27 -2.90
N THR A 43 -14.64 -2.45 -1.87
CA THR A 43 -13.68 -2.32 -0.77
C THR A 43 -13.45 -3.65 -0.07
N ARG A 44 -14.53 -4.38 0.21
CA ARG A 44 -14.51 -5.71 0.80
C ARG A 44 -13.77 -6.72 -0.08
N ALA A 45 -14.15 -6.79 -1.35
CA ALA A 45 -13.52 -7.70 -2.31
C ALA A 45 -12.03 -7.37 -2.54
N LEU A 46 -11.66 -6.10 -2.69
CA LEU A 46 -10.26 -5.66 -2.78
C LEU A 46 -9.45 -6.05 -1.55
N SER A 47 -10.00 -5.83 -0.35
CA SER A 47 -9.35 -6.21 0.92
C SER A 47 -9.11 -7.72 1.01
N TYR A 48 -10.07 -8.51 0.55
CA TYR A 48 -9.92 -9.97 0.46
C TYR A 48 -8.86 -10.37 -0.58
N SER A 49 -8.96 -9.87 -1.81
CA SER A 49 -8.03 -10.17 -2.91
C SER A 49 -6.58 -9.85 -2.53
N LEU A 50 -6.36 -8.68 -1.93
CA LEU A 50 -5.04 -8.27 -1.48
C LEU A 50 -4.50 -9.19 -0.37
N THR A 51 -5.33 -9.48 0.63
CA THR A 51 -4.96 -10.41 1.72
C THR A 51 -4.65 -11.80 1.19
N LEU A 52 -5.44 -12.30 0.25
CA LEU A 52 -5.24 -13.61 -0.39
C LEU A 52 -3.93 -13.65 -1.18
N ALA A 53 -3.60 -12.58 -1.90
CA ALA A 53 -2.35 -12.48 -2.63
C ALA A 53 -1.13 -12.51 -1.68
N ILE A 54 -1.20 -11.84 -0.53
CA ILE A 54 -0.17 -11.90 0.51
C ILE A 54 -0.07 -13.28 1.16
N ALA A 55 -1.20 -13.88 1.52
CA ALA A 55 -1.22 -15.25 2.04
C ALA A 55 -0.58 -16.23 1.06
N TYR A 56 -0.85 -16.09 -0.24
CA TYR A 56 -0.21 -16.90 -1.28
C TYR A 56 1.30 -16.68 -1.31
N ILE A 57 1.80 -15.44 -1.35
CA ILE A 57 3.25 -15.15 -1.37
C ILE A 57 3.96 -15.73 -0.14
N GLN A 58 3.39 -15.52 1.05
CA GLN A 58 3.93 -16.07 2.30
C GLN A 58 3.92 -17.60 2.31
N SER A 59 2.89 -18.25 1.75
CA SER A 59 2.85 -19.72 1.61
C SER A 59 3.95 -20.28 0.69
N ARG A 60 4.50 -19.44 -0.20
CA ARG A 60 5.66 -19.78 -1.03
C ARG A 60 6.99 -19.47 -0.35
N GLY A 61 6.96 -18.97 0.88
CA GLY A 61 8.13 -18.64 1.68
C GLY A 61 8.74 -17.25 1.39
N TYR A 62 8.02 -16.38 0.69
CA TYR A 62 8.51 -15.04 0.33
C TYR A 62 7.82 -13.95 1.13
N LEU A 63 8.57 -12.88 1.40
CA LEU A 63 8.09 -11.57 1.78
C LEU A 63 7.90 -10.75 0.50
N HIS A 64 6.76 -10.05 0.32
CA HIS A 64 6.51 -9.29 -0.91
C HIS A 64 7.43 -8.07 -0.94
N ARG A 65 7.24 -7.13 0.00
CA ARG A 65 8.07 -5.94 0.26
C ARG A 65 8.49 -5.09 -0.94
N VAL A 66 8.61 -3.79 -0.68
CA VAL A 66 8.88 -2.85 -1.76
C VAL A 66 9.91 -1.80 -1.36
N LEU A 67 10.83 -1.52 -2.29
CA LEU A 67 11.70 -0.36 -2.30
C LEU A 67 10.91 0.88 -2.72
N SER A 68 11.00 1.95 -1.92
CA SER A 68 10.87 3.29 -2.48
C SER A 68 12.00 4.16 -1.98
N ARG A 69 12.68 4.82 -2.92
CA ARG A 69 13.62 5.91 -2.62
C ARG A 69 12.90 7.25 -2.41
N GLU A 70 11.60 7.31 -2.69
CA GLU A 70 10.77 8.49 -2.49
C GLU A 70 9.98 8.38 -1.19
N VAL A 71 10.16 9.38 -0.34
CA VAL A 71 9.67 9.47 1.06
C VAL A 71 8.13 9.64 1.15
N TYR A 72 7.44 9.81 0.02
CA TYR A 72 6.08 10.41 -0.01
C TYR A 72 4.97 9.51 -0.55
N LEU A 73 5.22 8.24 -0.88
CA LEU A 73 4.21 7.39 -1.49
C LEU A 73 4.00 6.09 -0.72
N ASP A 74 2.74 5.76 -0.48
CA ASP A 74 2.32 4.54 0.20
C ASP A 74 2.31 3.38 -0.78
N VAL A 75 3.37 2.58 -0.73
CA VAL A 75 3.75 1.73 -1.86
C VAL A 75 2.93 0.44 -1.98
N TYR A 76 2.34 -0.05 -0.89
CA TYR A 76 1.68 -1.35 -0.95
C TYR A 76 0.40 -1.33 -1.79
N ILE A 77 -0.41 -0.27 -1.67
CA ILE A 77 -1.56 -0.03 -2.55
C ILE A 77 -1.13 0.44 -3.96
N ARG A 78 0.05 1.08 -4.08
CA ARG A 78 0.64 1.45 -5.38
C ARG A 78 1.12 0.25 -6.19
N ASN A 79 1.49 -0.83 -5.52
CA ASN A 79 1.91 -2.08 -6.17
C ASN A 79 0.79 -3.11 -6.26
N THR A 80 -0.43 -2.70 -5.90
CA THR A 80 -1.63 -3.45 -6.17
C THR A 80 -2.24 -2.92 -7.47
N LEU A 81 -2.05 -3.68 -8.54
CA LEU A 81 -2.43 -3.31 -9.91
C LEU A 81 -3.81 -3.89 -10.26
N VAL A 82 -4.61 -3.10 -10.96
CA VAL A 82 -5.91 -3.50 -11.47
C VAL A 82 -5.72 -4.10 -12.86
N LYS A 83 -6.33 -5.26 -13.11
CA LYS A 83 -6.27 -5.90 -14.42
C LYS A 83 -6.90 -4.99 -15.48
N LEU A 84 -6.31 -4.99 -16.66
CA LEU A 84 -6.91 -4.33 -17.81
C LEU A 84 -7.97 -5.26 -18.40
N HIS A 85 -9.24 -4.86 -18.31
CA HIS A 85 -10.38 -5.66 -18.78
C HIS A 85 -10.70 -5.49 -20.27
N PHE A 86 -9.99 -4.60 -20.97
CA PHE A 86 -10.13 -4.39 -22.41
C PHE A 86 -8.85 -4.85 -23.13
N ALA A 87 -9.04 -5.51 -24.27
CA ALA A 87 -7.95 -6.02 -25.10
C ALA A 87 -7.31 -4.87 -25.88
N ILE A 88 -6.44 -4.11 -25.21
CA ILE A 88 -5.64 -3.04 -25.85
C ILE A 88 -4.83 -3.57 -27.05
N ASP A 89 -4.48 -4.86 -27.02
CA ASP A 89 -3.81 -5.61 -28.08
C ASP A 89 -4.70 -5.90 -29.30
N GLN A 90 -6.02 -5.69 -29.20
CA GLN A 90 -6.96 -5.77 -30.33
C GLN A 90 -7.14 -4.45 -31.06
N LEU A 91 -6.65 -3.33 -30.51
CA LEU A 91 -6.71 -2.03 -31.17
C LEU A 91 -5.55 -1.90 -32.17
N SER A 92 -5.85 -1.37 -33.35
CA SER A 92 -4.83 -0.74 -34.18
C SER A 92 -4.29 0.53 -33.50
N ILE A 93 -3.12 0.99 -33.93
CA ILE A 93 -2.52 2.23 -33.40
C ILE A 93 -3.46 3.43 -33.61
N ASP A 94 -4.14 3.50 -34.75
CA ASP A 94 -5.07 4.59 -35.06
C ASP A 94 -6.29 4.56 -34.13
N GLU A 95 -6.90 3.38 -33.91
CA GLU A 95 -8.01 3.22 -32.96
C GLU A 95 -7.58 3.56 -31.52
N PHE A 96 -6.36 3.20 -31.14
CA PHE A 96 -5.81 3.56 -29.83
C PHE A 96 -5.72 5.08 -29.66
N TYR A 97 -5.23 5.81 -30.66
CA TYR A 97 -5.18 7.27 -30.60
C TYR A 97 -6.55 7.94 -30.72
N GLU A 98 -7.50 7.36 -31.44
CA GLU A 98 -8.88 7.84 -31.44
C GLU A 98 -9.53 7.73 -30.04
N LEU A 99 -9.23 6.66 -29.30
CA LEU A 99 -9.76 6.42 -27.96
C LEU A 99 -9.07 7.26 -26.87
N TYR A 100 -7.74 7.36 -26.91
CA TYR A 100 -6.94 7.92 -25.82
C TYR A 100 -6.24 9.24 -26.15
N GLY A 101 -6.33 9.70 -27.40
CA GLY A 101 -5.66 10.89 -27.91
C GLY A 101 -4.22 10.64 -28.35
N ASP A 102 -3.65 11.64 -29.01
CA ASP A 102 -2.25 11.65 -29.40
C ASP A 102 -1.31 11.76 -28.17
N PRO A 103 -0.10 11.17 -28.21
CA PRO A 103 0.84 11.25 -27.11
C PRO A 103 1.30 12.69 -26.84
N ASP A 104 1.04 13.17 -25.63
CA ASP A 104 1.58 14.45 -25.16
C ASP A 104 3.07 14.33 -24.88
N THR A 105 3.84 15.32 -25.36
CA THR A 105 5.30 15.35 -25.17
C THR A 105 5.77 16.64 -24.53
N VAL A 106 6.71 16.51 -23.60
CA VAL A 106 7.39 17.62 -22.93
C VAL A 106 8.84 17.68 -23.36
N GLN A 107 9.36 18.89 -23.59
CA GLN A 107 10.77 19.08 -23.93
C GLN A 107 11.64 18.91 -22.69
N ILE A 108 12.66 18.06 -22.81
CA ILE A 108 13.65 17.88 -21.75
C ILE A 108 14.67 19.00 -21.87
N THR A 109 14.79 19.81 -20.81
CA THR A 109 15.78 20.89 -20.74
C THR A 109 16.60 20.76 -19.46
N LYS A 110 17.88 21.11 -19.53
CA LYS A 110 18.68 21.23 -18.31
C LYS A 110 18.25 22.43 -17.51
N ARG A 111 18.39 22.34 -16.19
CA ARG A 111 18.08 23.45 -15.26
C ARG A 111 18.86 24.72 -15.56
N ASP A 112 20.09 24.58 -16.06
CA ASP A 112 20.97 25.69 -16.49
C ASP A 112 20.70 26.18 -17.93
N ARG A 113 19.69 25.60 -18.61
CA ARG A 113 19.30 25.85 -20.00
C ARG A 113 20.37 25.52 -21.05
N SER A 114 21.45 24.84 -20.68
CA SER A 114 22.41 24.32 -21.65
C SER A 114 21.82 23.12 -22.41
N PRO A 115 22.33 22.80 -23.62
CA PRO A 115 21.88 21.63 -24.35
C PRO A 115 22.11 20.33 -23.54
N PRO A 116 21.13 19.41 -23.50
CA PRO A 116 21.36 18.09 -22.93
C PRO A 116 22.42 17.33 -23.74
N PRO A 117 23.26 16.51 -23.09
CA PRO A 117 24.16 15.62 -23.81
C PRO A 117 23.38 14.61 -24.66
N SER A 118 24.03 14.05 -25.68
CA SER A 118 23.40 13.19 -26.69
C SER A 118 22.78 11.90 -26.15
N ASN A 119 23.15 11.49 -24.93
CA ASN A 119 22.62 10.32 -24.25
C ASN A 119 21.33 10.58 -23.48
N ILE A 120 20.80 11.81 -23.50
CA ILE A 120 19.52 12.20 -22.91
C ILE A 120 18.52 12.47 -24.04
N PRO A 121 17.30 11.87 -24.00
CA PRO A 121 16.29 12.14 -25.01
C PRO A 121 15.86 13.60 -25.02
N ALA A 122 15.52 14.14 -26.19
CA ALA A 122 15.09 15.53 -26.34
C ALA A 122 13.67 15.79 -25.81
N LYS A 123 12.83 14.75 -25.79
CA LYS A 123 11.44 14.81 -25.33
C LYS A 123 11.16 13.64 -24.39
N ALA A 124 10.28 13.87 -23.42
CA ALA A 124 9.61 12.81 -22.68
C ALA A 124 8.14 12.74 -23.11
N VAL A 125 7.58 11.54 -23.10
CA VAL A 125 6.14 11.32 -23.28
C VAL A 125 5.49 11.38 -21.91
N VAL A 126 4.38 12.12 -21.78
CA VAL A 126 3.60 12.18 -20.55
C VAL A 126 2.87 10.85 -20.38
N PRO A 127 2.90 10.21 -19.19
CA PRO A 127 2.18 8.96 -18.96
C PRO A 127 0.69 9.11 -19.24
N LEU A 128 0.13 8.20 -20.05
CA LEU A 128 -1.31 8.10 -20.26
C LEU A 128 -1.97 7.48 -19.01
N TYR A 129 -3.00 8.14 -18.49
CA TYR A 129 -3.82 7.59 -17.42
C TYR A 129 -4.94 6.72 -18.02
N LEU A 130 -4.76 5.40 -17.95
CA LEU A 130 -5.77 4.40 -18.34
C LEU A 130 -6.73 4.04 -17.18
N GLY A 131 -6.51 4.66 -16.02
CA GLY A 131 -7.21 4.34 -14.79
C GLY A 131 -8.64 4.84 -14.76
N LYS A 132 -9.35 4.33 -13.76
CA LYS A 132 -10.75 4.60 -13.47
C LYS A 132 -10.82 5.27 -12.10
N ILE A 133 -11.82 6.11 -11.85
CA ILE A 133 -11.99 6.67 -10.49
C ILE A 133 -12.59 5.62 -9.56
N ALA A 134 -12.25 5.66 -8.27
CA ALA A 134 -12.62 4.60 -7.32
C ALA A 134 -14.13 4.34 -7.27
N GLU A 135 -14.96 5.38 -7.38
CA GLU A 135 -16.42 5.29 -7.32
C GLU A 135 -17.03 4.47 -8.45
N GLU A 136 -16.36 4.38 -9.60
CA GLU A 136 -16.87 3.63 -10.75
C GLU A 136 -16.52 2.14 -10.67
N PHE A 137 -15.61 1.73 -9.78
CA PHE A 137 -15.14 0.35 -9.70
C PHE A 137 -16.31 -0.61 -9.49
N THR A 138 -16.24 -1.76 -10.16
CA THR A 138 -17.16 -2.88 -9.95
C THR A 138 -16.42 -4.04 -9.29
N LEU A 139 -17.16 -5.10 -8.96
CA LEU A 139 -16.55 -6.32 -8.43
C LEU A 139 -15.54 -6.94 -9.43
N ASP A 140 -15.73 -6.81 -10.74
CA ASP A 140 -14.81 -7.35 -11.74
C ASP A 140 -13.42 -6.70 -11.67
N ASP A 141 -13.36 -5.43 -11.27
CA ASP A 141 -12.11 -4.67 -11.12
C ASP A 141 -11.29 -5.14 -9.89
N THR A 142 -11.82 -6.04 -9.06
CA THR A 142 -11.19 -6.44 -7.77
C THR A 142 -10.19 -7.59 -7.89
N HIS A 143 -10.00 -8.12 -9.09
CA HIS A 143 -9.03 -9.17 -9.42
C HIS A 143 -7.61 -8.60 -9.54
N VAL A 144 -7.07 -8.11 -8.43
CA VAL A 144 -5.80 -7.39 -8.42
C VAL A 144 -4.57 -8.27 -8.66
N LEU A 145 -3.50 -7.65 -9.13
CA LEU A 145 -2.18 -8.23 -9.30
C LEU A 145 -1.18 -7.51 -8.41
N LEU A 146 -0.40 -8.27 -7.63
CA LEU A 146 0.75 -7.70 -6.94
C LEU A 146 1.93 -7.58 -7.92
N SER A 147 2.62 -6.44 -7.86
CA SER A 147 3.77 -6.13 -8.69
C SER A 147 4.97 -5.65 -7.89
N ASP A 148 6.09 -5.51 -8.60
CA ASP A 148 7.34 -4.98 -8.07
C ASP A 148 7.87 -5.79 -6.87
N PHE A 149 8.47 -6.93 -7.25
CA PHE A 149 9.12 -7.88 -6.36
C PHE A 149 10.60 -7.55 -6.16
N GLY A 150 11.03 -6.29 -6.43
CA GLY A 150 12.44 -5.89 -6.38
C GLY A 150 13.08 -6.03 -5.00
N GLU A 151 12.26 -6.01 -3.93
CA GLU A 151 12.69 -6.25 -2.54
C GLU A 151 12.16 -7.54 -1.95
N SER A 152 11.51 -8.39 -2.76
CA SER A 152 11.04 -9.66 -2.27
C SER A 152 12.22 -10.57 -1.93
N PHE A 153 12.12 -11.25 -0.79
CA PHE A 153 13.13 -12.22 -0.39
C PHE A 153 12.50 -13.32 0.45
N ASN A 154 13.19 -14.45 0.54
CA ASN A 154 12.80 -15.53 1.43
C ASN A 154 13.58 -15.39 2.76
N PRO A 155 12.91 -15.09 3.89
CA PRO A 155 13.61 -14.83 5.16
C PRO A 155 14.31 -16.06 5.74
N THR A 156 13.99 -17.26 5.24
CA THR A 156 14.67 -18.50 5.66
C THR A 156 16.00 -18.68 4.94
N SER A 157 16.06 -18.38 3.64
CA SER A 157 17.29 -18.52 2.84
C SER A 157 18.17 -17.27 2.86
N GLU A 158 17.56 -16.08 3.02
CA GLU A 158 18.23 -14.79 3.05
C GLU A 158 17.79 -14.00 4.30
N PRO A 159 18.35 -14.33 5.49
CA PRO A 159 17.99 -13.63 6.71
C PRO A 159 18.37 -12.15 6.62
N ARG A 160 17.39 -11.27 6.85
CA ARG A 160 17.56 -9.82 6.95
C ARG A 160 17.10 -9.33 8.32
N ARG A 161 17.58 -8.18 8.73
CA ARG A 161 17.22 -7.54 10.00
C ARG A 161 16.13 -6.50 9.80
N SER A 162 15.45 -6.14 10.88
CA SER A 162 14.42 -5.09 10.85
C SER A 162 14.98 -3.72 10.44
N GLU A 163 16.27 -3.44 10.65
CA GLU A 163 16.95 -2.23 10.14
C GLU A 163 17.10 -2.20 8.61
N ASP A 164 17.16 -3.37 7.96
CA ASP A 164 17.22 -3.52 6.49
C ASP A 164 15.83 -3.33 5.84
N CYS A 165 14.90 -2.74 6.58
CA CYS A 165 13.51 -2.58 6.19
C CYS A 165 13.33 -1.35 5.30
N HIS A 166 13.45 -1.55 3.98
CA HIS A 166 13.29 -0.50 2.97
C HIS A 166 11.84 -0.12 2.62
N THR A 167 10.84 -0.64 3.35
CA THR A 167 9.44 -0.22 3.20
C THR A 167 9.34 1.28 3.50
N PRO A 168 8.54 2.05 2.74
CA PRO A 168 8.31 3.46 3.01
C PRO A 168 7.93 3.72 4.47
N LEU A 169 8.34 4.87 4.99
CA LEU A 169 8.27 5.16 6.41
C LEU A 169 6.86 4.97 6.99
N ALA A 170 5.82 5.52 6.36
CA ALA A 170 4.45 5.38 6.85
C ALA A 170 3.94 3.93 6.96
N ALA A 171 4.44 3.01 6.11
CA ALA A 171 4.04 1.60 6.08
C ALA A 171 5.04 0.69 6.80
N ARG A 172 6.13 1.25 7.33
CA ARG A 172 7.20 0.52 7.99
C ARG A 172 6.72 0.04 9.37
N PRO A 173 6.95 -1.23 9.71
CA PRO A 173 6.52 -1.75 11.00
C PRO A 173 7.43 -1.22 12.13
N PRO A 174 6.89 -1.07 13.36
CA PRO A 174 7.56 -0.41 14.49
C PRO A 174 8.84 -1.11 14.95
N GLU A 175 8.96 -2.43 14.76
CA GLU A 175 10.18 -3.18 15.07
C GLU A 175 11.40 -2.72 14.26
N ALA A 176 11.23 -2.03 13.14
CA ALA A 176 12.35 -1.42 12.42
C ALA A 176 13.02 -0.30 13.23
N LEU A 177 12.27 0.38 14.10
CA LEU A 177 12.78 1.40 15.02
C LEU A 177 13.17 0.78 16.37
N PHE A 178 12.29 -0.02 16.96
CA PHE A 178 12.44 -0.48 18.35
C PHE A 178 13.17 -1.82 18.52
N ALA A 179 13.32 -2.59 17.45
CA ALA A 179 14.05 -3.86 17.47
C ALA A 179 14.87 -4.04 16.17
N PRO A 180 15.78 -3.10 15.84
CA PRO A 180 16.47 -3.06 14.55
C PRO A 180 17.27 -4.34 14.24
N GLN A 181 17.75 -5.02 15.29
CA GLN A 181 18.53 -6.25 15.21
C GLN A 181 17.68 -7.52 15.14
N ALA A 182 16.37 -7.42 15.34
CA ALA A 182 15.45 -8.57 15.26
C ALA A 182 15.35 -9.08 13.81
N PRO A 183 15.03 -10.37 13.61
CA PRO A 183 14.78 -10.89 12.28
C PRO A 183 13.55 -10.23 11.67
N LEU A 184 13.68 -9.89 10.39
CA LEU A 184 12.59 -9.37 9.60
C LEU A 184 11.75 -10.53 9.04
N LEU A 185 10.50 -10.64 9.50
CA LEU A 185 9.62 -11.80 9.27
C LEU A 185 8.31 -11.42 8.56
N PHE A 186 7.50 -12.44 8.24
CA PHE A 186 6.19 -12.30 7.58
C PHE A 186 5.21 -11.34 8.26
N SER A 187 5.33 -11.14 9.57
CA SER A 187 4.56 -10.17 10.36
C SER A 187 4.78 -8.72 9.94
N ALA A 188 5.88 -8.39 9.27
CA ALA A 188 6.12 -7.07 8.69
C ALA A 188 5.14 -6.78 7.54
N ASP A 189 4.89 -7.76 6.67
CA ASP A 189 3.90 -7.63 5.59
C ASP A 189 2.48 -7.49 6.14
N ILE A 190 2.17 -8.09 7.30
CA ILE A 190 0.86 -7.95 7.95
C ILE A 190 0.59 -6.52 8.42
N TRP A 191 1.61 -5.85 8.97
CA TRP A 191 1.52 -4.44 9.34
C TRP A 191 1.26 -3.55 8.11
N SER A 192 2.05 -3.74 7.04
CA SER A 192 1.86 -3.00 5.79
C SER A 192 0.52 -3.30 5.12
N LEU A 193 0.04 -4.55 5.21
CA LEU A 193 -1.28 -4.96 4.71
C LEU A 193 -2.41 -4.26 5.46
N ALA A 194 -2.32 -4.13 6.79
CA ALA A 194 -3.34 -3.42 7.59
C ALA A 194 -3.49 -1.97 7.13
N LYS A 195 -2.36 -1.28 6.91
CA LYS A 195 -2.36 0.07 6.36
C LYS A 195 -2.98 0.14 4.97
N SER A 196 -2.70 -0.84 4.12
CA SER A 196 -3.27 -0.92 2.77
C SER A 196 -4.78 -1.08 2.83
N ILE A 197 -5.28 -1.99 3.66
CA ILE A 197 -6.71 -2.19 3.87
C ILE A 197 -7.35 -0.89 4.38
N TRP A 198 -6.73 -0.21 5.35
CA TRP A 198 -7.23 1.07 5.84
C TRP A 198 -7.37 2.13 4.74
N GLU A 199 -6.40 2.21 3.82
CA GLU A 199 -6.47 3.11 2.66
C GLU A 199 -7.55 2.72 1.64
N ILE A 200 -7.86 1.42 1.49
CA ILE A 200 -8.99 0.98 0.67
C ILE A 200 -10.32 1.33 1.36
N LEU A 201 -10.36 1.29 2.71
CA LEU A 201 -11.57 1.56 3.50
C LEU A 201 -12.02 3.03 3.44
N GLY A 202 -11.08 3.98 3.44
CA GLY A 202 -11.39 5.41 3.63
C GLY A 202 -10.39 6.38 3.04
N MET A 203 -10.55 7.66 3.38
CA MET A 203 -9.78 8.75 2.77
C MET A 203 -8.57 9.20 3.58
N LYS A 204 -8.61 9.06 4.90
CA LYS A 204 -7.52 9.50 5.77
C LYS A 204 -6.61 8.32 6.11
N ALA A 205 -5.31 8.53 5.96
CA ALA A 205 -4.32 7.56 6.40
C ALA A 205 -4.43 7.32 7.91
N ILE A 206 -4.20 6.08 8.34
CA ILE A 206 -4.12 5.74 9.77
C ILE A 206 -2.87 6.37 10.40
N PHE A 207 -1.74 6.37 9.69
CA PHE A 207 -0.52 7.09 10.06
C PHE A 207 0.00 7.86 8.85
N SER A 208 0.69 8.99 9.06
CA SER A 208 1.27 9.78 7.97
C SER A 208 2.76 10.02 8.17
N SER A 209 3.54 9.81 7.11
CA SER A 209 4.95 10.23 7.03
C SER A 209 5.16 11.45 6.14
N GLU A 210 4.09 12.18 5.80
CA GLU A 210 4.20 13.44 5.07
C GLU A 210 4.92 14.46 5.97
N HIS A 211 6.25 14.52 5.85
CA HIS A 211 7.19 15.45 6.51
C HIS A 211 7.77 15.03 7.88
N TYR A 212 7.69 13.76 8.27
CA TYR A 212 7.98 13.33 9.66
C TYR A 212 9.11 12.28 9.79
N SER A 213 9.77 12.25 10.95
CA SER A 213 10.80 11.25 11.31
C SER A 213 10.18 9.92 11.74
N SER A 214 11.00 8.88 11.92
CA SER A 214 10.57 7.60 12.50
C SER A 214 9.99 7.75 13.91
N ASP A 215 10.57 8.63 14.72
CA ASP A 215 10.16 8.89 16.10
C ASP A 215 8.80 9.60 16.15
N GLU A 216 8.60 10.58 15.27
CA GLU A 216 7.31 11.22 15.16
C GLU A 216 6.24 10.25 14.65
N LEU A 217 6.55 9.39 13.68
CA LEU A 217 5.63 8.33 13.28
C LEU A 217 5.29 7.39 14.45
N ALA A 218 6.27 6.98 15.24
CA ALA A 218 6.03 6.15 16.42
C ALA A 218 5.09 6.84 17.43
N SER A 219 5.22 8.15 17.60
CA SER A 219 4.31 8.91 18.46
C SER A 219 2.86 8.93 17.94
N GLN A 220 2.64 8.96 16.61
CA GLN A 220 1.30 8.83 16.02
C GLN A 220 0.74 7.43 16.26
N GLN A 221 1.56 6.40 16.07
CA GLN A 221 1.18 5.02 16.33
C GLN A 221 0.71 4.82 17.77
N ILE A 222 1.38 5.47 18.74
CA ILE A 222 1.00 5.41 20.15
C ILE A 222 -0.33 6.11 20.43
N ASP A 223 -0.54 7.29 19.85
CA ASP A 223 -1.80 8.03 20.03
C ASP A 223 -3.01 7.20 19.55
N ILE A 224 -2.86 6.48 18.45
CA ILE A 224 -3.94 5.74 17.80
C ILE A 224 -4.13 4.34 18.40
N LEU A 225 -3.03 3.61 18.60
CA LEU A 225 -3.04 2.19 18.99
C LEU A 225 -2.91 1.98 20.50
N GLY A 226 -2.49 3.01 21.24
CA GLY A 226 -2.21 2.94 22.66
C GLY A 226 -0.72 2.72 22.97
N PRO A 227 -0.39 2.37 24.23
CA PRO A 227 0.98 2.39 24.72
C PRO A 227 1.87 1.34 24.04
N LEU A 228 3.14 1.70 23.83
CA LEU A 228 4.18 0.76 23.40
C LEU A 228 4.41 -0.34 24.46
N PRO A 229 4.94 -1.51 24.05
CA PRO A 229 5.58 -2.45 24.96
C PRO A 229 6.60 -1.73 25.86
N ARG A 230 6.62 -2.09 27.15
CA ARG A 230 7.36 -1.34 28.18
C ARG A 230 8.85 -1.20 27.89
N ASP A 231 9.48 -2.27 27.47
CA ASP A 231 10.89 -2.33 27.05
C ASP A 231 11.17 -1.44 25.84
N TRP A 232 10.28 -1.41 24.84
CA TRP A 232 10.40 -0.49 23.70
C TRP A 232 10.26 0.97 24.14
N TRP A 233 9.29 1.25 25.01
CA TRP A 233 9.10 2.58 25.60
C TRP A 233 10.34 3.04 26.38
N GLU A 234 10.90 2.17 27.23
CA GLU A 234 12.06 2.49 28.06
C GLU A 234 13.34 2.69 27.23
N GLN A 235 13.47 1.99 26.10
CA GLN A 235 14.60 2.08 25.18
C GLN A 235 14.51 3.24 24.19
N TRP A 236 13.34 3.85 23.99
CA TRP A 236 13.13 4.95 23.05
C TRP A 236 13.76 6.27 23.56
N PRO A 237 14.88 6.74 22.99
CA PRO A 237 15.59 7.93 23.49
C PRO A 237 14.83 9.24 23.26
N GLU A 238 14.22 9.39 22.08
CA GLU A 238 13.54 10.60 21.61
C GLU A 238 12.14 10.77 22.20
N ARG A 239 11.65 9.80 23.00
CA ARG A 239 10.29 9.80 23.56
C ARG A 239 9.93 11.08 24.31
N SER A 240 10.90 11.74 24.95
CA SER A 240 10.68 12.96 25.74
C SER A 240 10.31 14.18 24.91
N GLU A 241 10.54 14.14 23.59
CA GLU A 241 10.06 15.18 22.67
C GLU A 241 8.54 15.11 22.49
N PHE A 242 7.99 13.88 22.54
CA PHE A 242 6.59 13.60 22.23
C PHE A 242 5.72 13.38 23.47
N PHE A 243 6.30 12.85 24.55
CA PHE A 243 5.57 12.47 25.76
C PHE A 243 6.32 12.85 27.05
N HIS A 244 5.55 13.19 28.08
CA HIS A 244 6.03 13.28 29.45
C HIS A 244 6.33 11.90 30.03
N ALA A 245 7.04 11.86 31.16
CA ALA A 245 7.42 10.61 31.82
C ALA A 245 6.23 9.72 32.23
N ASP A 246 5.03 10.30 32.40
CA ASP A 246 3.78 9.61 32.70
C ASP A 246 3.03 9.11 31.44
N GLY A 247 3.63 9.26 30.24
CA GLY A 247 3.07 8.84 28.96
C GLY A 247 2.09 9.83 28.35
N ARG A 248 1.85 11.00 28.96
CA ARG A 248 0.96 12.02 28.39
C ARG A 248 1.67 12.81 27.29
N PRO A 249 0.99 13.17 26.18
CA PRO A 249 1.59 13.96 25.12
C PRO A 249 2.14 15.30 25.62
N THR A 250 3.25 15.76 25.03
CA THR A 250 3.83 17.08 25.31
C THR A 250 2.91 18.21 24.83
N LYS A 251 2.99 19.36 25.50
CA LYS A 251 2.15 20.53 25.17
C LYS A 251 2.49 21.09 23.79
N GLY A 252 1.47 21.34 22.98
CA GLY A 252 1.62 21.96 21.65
C GLY A 252 1.79 20.98 20.50
N ARG A 253 1.92 19.68 20.81
CA ARG A 253 1.92 18.58 19.84
C ARG A 253 0.49 18.31 19.35
N TYR A 254 0.34 18.03 18.05
CA TYR A 254 -0.91 17.48 17.52
C TYR A 254 -1.03 16.01 17.92
N VAL A 255 -2.11 15.66 18.62
CA VAL A 255 -2.38 14.30 19.10
C VAL A 255 -3.34 13.64 18.11
N TRP A 256 -2.94 12.50 17.57
CA TRP A 256 -3.80 11.75 16.66
C TRP A 256 -4.98 11.13 17.41
N PRO A 257 -6.15 11.02 16.78
CA PRO A 257 -7.31 10.42 17.42
C PRO A 257 -7.09 8.92 17.67
N PRO A 258 -7.58 8.35 18.79
CA PRO A 258 -7.63 6.90 18.99
C PRO A 258 -8.32 6.19 17.83
N ILE A 259 -7.99 4.91 17.59
CA ILE A 259 -8.41 4.19 16.38
C ILE A 259 -9.92 4.22 16.09
N GLU A 260 -10.80 4.19 17.10
CA GLU A 260 -12.25 4.33 16.91
C GLU A 260 -12.64 5.68 16.32
N GLN A 261 -12.06 6.76 16.84
CA GLN A 261 -12.33 8.11 16.36
C GLN A 261 -11.67 8.33 14.99
N ALA A 262 -10.47 7.78 14.77
CA ALA A 262 -9.83 7.77 13.46
C ALA A 262 -10.68 7.06 12.39
N PHE A 263 -11.32 5.94 12.76
CA PHE A 263 -12.23 5.21 11.88
C PHE A 263 -13.49 6.01 11.58
N GLU A 264 -14.12 6.61 12.59
CA GLU A 264 -15.30 7.46 12.37
C GLU A 264 -14.96 8.65 11.47
N GLU A 265 -13.92 9.41 11.81
CA GLU A 265 -13.58 10.65 11.09
C GLU A 265 -12.97 10.39 9.70
N GLY A 266 -12.13 9.36 9.58
CA GLY A 266 -11.33 9.07 8.39
C GLY A 266 -11.99 8.14 7.37
N ILE A 267 -12.93 7.30 7.83
CA ILE A 267 -13.64 6.32 7.00
C ILE A 267 -15.14 6.65 6.96
N GLN A 268 -15.85 6.54 8.08
CA GLN A 268 -17.33 6.61 8.09
C GLN A 268 -17.88 7.97 7.69
N ASN A 269 -17.35 9.05 8.27
CA ASN A 269 -17.80 10.41 7.97
C ASN A 269 -17.56 10.79 6.51
N HIS A 270 -16.40 10.45 5.96
CA HIS A 270 -16.10 10.68 4.53
C HIS A 270 -17.04 9.90 3.61
N ARG A 271 -17.31 8.63 3.95
CA ARG A 271 -18.26 7.78 3.25
C ARG A 271 -19.68 8.33 3.29
N ARG A 272 -20.14 8.79 4.46
CA ARG A 272 -21.45 9.44 4.68
C ARG A 272 -21.60 10.69 3.83
N VAL A 273 -20.61 11.59 3.88
CA VAL A 273 -20.62 12.86 3.14
C VAL A 273 -20.61 12.63 1.63
N ARG A 274 -19.89 11.61 1.15
CA ARG A 274 -19.81 11.25 -0.27
C ARG A 274 -20.93 10.31 -0.75
N GLN A 275 -21.80 9.85 0.15
CA GLN A 275 -22.94 8.99 -0.17
C GLN A 275 -22.56 7.65 -0.84
N VAL A 276 -21.39 7.09 -0.50
CA VAL A 276 -20.86 5.82 -1.05
C VAL A 276 -21.09 4.61 -0.13
N GLY A 277 -22.05 4.73 0.80
CA GLY A 277 -22.38 3.72 1.79
C GLY A 277 -21.42 3.68 2.98
N GLU A 278 -21.94 3.24 4.12
CA GLU A 278 -21.22 3.16 5.41
C GLU A 278 -21.17 1.73 5.92
N TYR A 279 -20.18 1.43 6.77
CA TYR A 279 -20.11 0.17 7.47
C TYR A 279 -21.11 0.16 8.62
N TRP A 280 -21.89 -0.92 8.75
CA TRP A 280 -22.83 -1.05 9.87
C TRP A 280 -22.06 -1.33 11.16
N SER A 281 -22.73 -1.16 12.31
CA SER A 281 -22.06 -1.26 13.63
C SER A 281 -21.33 -2.59 13.84
N GLU A 282 -21.96 -3.72 13.49
CA GLU A 282 -21.34 -5.05 13.64
C GLU A 282 -20.10 -5.20 12.75
N GLU A 283 -20.18 -4.73 11.50
CA GLU A 283 -19.05 -4.78 10.57
C GLU A 283 -17.91 -3.86 11.01
N SER A 284 -18.24 -2.66 11.49
CA SER A 284 -17.25 -1.69 12.02
C SER A 284 -16.49 -2.27 13.22
N ILE A 285 -17.17 -2.99 14.11
CA ILE A 285 -16.54 -3.68 15.24
C ILE A 285 -15.56 -4.75 14.72
N ALA A 286 -15.97 -5.55 13.73
CA ALA A 286 -15.11 -6.58 13.16
C ALA A 286 -13.89 -6.01 12.41
N ILE A 287 -14.05 -4.89 11.70
CA ILE A 287 -12.94 -4.17 11.05
C ILE A 287 -11.95 -3.67 12.10
N LEU A 288 -12.44 -2.98 13.14
CA LEU A 288 -11.60 -2.42 14.19
C LEU A 288 -10.86 -3.50 14.99
N ASP A 289 -11.51 -4.63 15.28
CA ASP A 289 -10.85 -5.81 15.87
C ASP A 289 -9.69 -6.30 15.00
N LEU A 290 -9.94 -6.49 13.70
CA LEU A 290 -8.91 -6.95 12.79
C LEU A 290 -7.74 -5.97 12.70
N MET A 291 -8.03 -4.67 12.56
CA MET A 291 -7.00 -3.62 12.48
C MET A 291 -6.10 -3.64 13.72
N ARG A 292 -6.66 -3.78 14.93
CA ARG A 292 -5.88 -3.86 16.17
C ARG A 292 -4.95 -5.08 16.19
N ARG A 293 -5.45 -6.23 15.78
CA ARG A 293 -4.63 -7.46 15.74
C ARG A 293 -3.49 -7.34 14.73
N MET A 294 -3.76 -6.82 13.54
CA MET A 294 -2.73 -6.65 12.51
C MET A 294 -1.71 -5.55 12.84
N LEU A 295 -2.14 -4.50 13.54
CA LEU A 295 -1.31 -3.36 13.98
C LEU A 295 -0.81 -3.52 15.42
N THR A 296 -0.74 -4.74 15.94
CA THR A 296 -0.12 -4.97 17.24
C THR A 296 1.39 -4.68 17.15
N PHE A 297 1.94 -3.97 18.14
CA PHE A 297 3.35 -3.56 18.12
C PHE A 297 4.31 -4.75 18.02
N ARG A 298 4.06 -5.81 18.79
CA ARG A 298 4.87 -7.03 18.76
C ARG A 298 4.64 -7.82 17.48
N PRO A 299 5.67 -8.07 16.67
CA PRO A 299 5.51 -8.85 15.44
C PRO A 299 5.00 -10.28 15.70
N GLU A 300 5.36 -10.89 16.82
CA GLU A 300 4.95 -12.24 17.22
C GLU A 300 3.47 -12.36 17.63
N ASP A 301 2.84 -11.25 18.01
CA ASP A 301 1.43 -11.20 18.40
C ASP A 301 0.50 -10.86 17.21
N ARG A 302 1.06 -10.54 16.03
CA ARG A 302 0.28 -10.26 14.82
C ARG A 302 -0.21 -11.58 14.21
N PRO A 303 -1.42 -11.60 13.65
CA PRO A 303 -1.93 -12.77 12.94
C PRO A 303 -1.11 -13.03 11.67
N THR A 304 -1.02 -14.29 11.27
CA THR A 304 -0.60 -14.67 9.92
C THR A 304 -1.61 -14.21 8.87
N ALA A 305 -1.21 -14.12 7.60
CA ALA A 305 -2.14 -13.75 6.52
C ALA A 305 -3.32 -14.75 6.40
N GLU A 306 -3.10 -16.02 6.74
CA GLU A 306 -4.16 -17.03 6.77
C GLU A 306 -5.16 -16.79 7.91
N GLU A 307 -4.69 -16.38 9.08
CA GLU A 307 -5.57 -15.97 10.20
C GLU A 307 -6.30 -14.66 9.91
N VAL A 308 -5.70 -13.74 9.15
CA VAL A 308 -6.39 -12.54 8.64
C VAL A 308 -7.57 -12.96 7.75
N LEU A 309 -7.38 -13.86 6.78
CA LEU A 309 -8.46 -14.37 5.92
C LEU A 309 -9.59 -15.06 6.70
N ARG A 310 -9.26 -15.70 7.83
CA ARG A 310 -10.22 -16.35 8.73
C ARG A 310 -10.87 -15.42 9.76
N SER A 311 -10.44 -14.15 9.80
CA SER A 311 -11.03 -13.18 10.73
C SER A 311 -12.51 -12.97 10.46
N GLU A 312 -13.23 -12.51 11.49
CA GLU A 312 -14.67 -12.30 11.40
C GLU A 312 -15.05 -11.39 10.23
N TRP A 313 -14.34 -10.27 10.06
CA TRP A 313 -14.60 -9.34 8.96
C TRP A 313 -14.40 -9.99 7.59
N MET A 314 -13.24 -10.64 7.40
CA MET A 314 -12.88 -11.27 6.13
C MET A 314 -13.83 -12.41 5.76
N ALA A 315 -14.19 -13.26 6.72
CA ALA A 315 -15.00 -14.45 6.48
C ALA A 315 -16.49 -14.13 6.28
N LYS A 316 -17.06 -13.18 7.04
CA LYS A 316 -18.49 -12.88 6.99
C LYS A 316 -18.88 -11.87 5.91
N TRP A 317 -18.02 -10.89 5.62
CA TRP A 317 -18.33 -9.82 4.67
C TRP A 317 -17.45 -9.88 3.42
N CYS A 318 -16.12 -9.95 3.57
CA CYS A 318 -15.22 -9.80 2.42
C CYS A 318 -15.25 -10.99 1.47
N LEU A 319 -15.29 -12.22 1.99
CA LEU A 319 -15.33 -13.44 1.18
C LEU A 319 -16.55 -13.45 0.26
N LEU A 320 -17.72 -13.02 0.74
CA LEU A 320 -18.95 -13.03 -0.05
C LEU A 320 -18.84 -12.12 -1.29
N ASP A 321 -18.36 -10.89 -1.11
CA ASP A 321 -18.21 -9.95 -2.22
C ASP A 321 -17.06 -10.34 -3.16
N PHE A 322 -16.01 -10.99 -2.63
CA PHE A 322 -14.97 -11.62 -3.44
C PHE A 322 -15.48 -12.81 -4.27
N GLU A 323 -16.27 -13.71 -3.70
CA GLU A 323 -16.86 -14.82 -4.46
C GLU A 323 -17.82 -14.32 -5.54
N ARG A 324 -18.54 -13.21 -5.27
CA ARG A 324 -19.38 -12.55 -6.26
C ARG A 324 -18.57 -11.96 -7.42
N SER A 325 -17.35 -11.46 -7.19
CA SER A 325 -16.50 -10.97 -8.30
C SER A 325 -16.08 -12.08 -9.25
N TRP A 326 -15.93 -13.31 -8.77
CA TRP A 326 -15.59 -14.47 -9.60
C TRP A 326 -16.75 -14.99 -10.46
N ASN A 327 -17.98 -14.75 -10.03
CA ASN A 327 -19.19 -15.18 -10.74
C ASN A 327 -19.68 -14.16 -11.79
N SER A 328 -19.11 -12.95 -11.77
CA SER A 328 -19.41 -11.87 -12.71
C SER A 328 -18.44 -11.83 -13.91
N SER A 329 -17.29 -12.51 -13.81
CA SER A 329 -16.18 -12.50 -14.79
C SER A 329 -16.28 -13.55 -15.89
#